data_AF-A0A847BRH1-F1
#
_entry.id   AF-A0A847BRH1-F1
#
_cell.length_a   1.000
_cell.length_b   1.000
_cell.length_c   1.000
_cell.angle_alpha   90.00
_cell.angle_beta   90.00
_cell.angle_gamma   90.00
#
_symmetry.space_group_name_H-M   'P 1'
#
loop_
_entity.id
_entity.type
_entity.pdbx_description
1 polymer ?
#
loop_
_entity_poly.entity_id
_entity_poly.type
_entity_poly.pdbx_seq_one_letter_code
_entity_poly.pdbx_strand_id
1 'polypeptide(L)'
;MLPPAPLFNSLKELLGVLFLSLLVFTLHLGFIYNKYIDFKTQEYHTLNGTLLKHHEKISKKGKLYRALHIKSSEFLIYTISWKEEIEVRDGEIFNFTIVSKDVSFLSYLSKRFFAPSFRIHPLHETEDSFKEKIYRSIISQHENPKIQNLFVALFLGVPIKDELRVDITHWGGAHLVAISGFHLGVLMALGYAIFSPLYKWFQDRFFPYRNRKLDLGIFLLVLIFGYAWLIDFVPSFVRSFVMAVLVFIFLMRHIKLLSFGVLALCIVF
;
A
#
# COMPACT_ATOMS: atom_id res chain seq x y z
N MET A 1 -33.30 -22.98 -8.53
CA MET A 1 -32.08 -22.31 -8.04
C MET A 1 -31.94 -22.65 -6.56
N LEU A 2 -30.83 -23.27 -6.15
CA LEU A 2 -30.58 -23.55 -4.73
C LEU A 2 -30.42 -22.21 -3.99
N PRO A 3 -31.03 -22.03 -2.79
CA PRO A 3 -30.82 -20.82 -2.01
C PRO A 3 -29.33 -20.72 -1.63
N PRO A 4 -28.74 -19.52 -1.70
CA PRO A 4 -27.33 -19.37 -1.39
C PRO A 4 -27.08 -19.78 0.06
N ALA A 5 -26.03 -20.58 0.28
CA ALA A 5 -25.72 -21.11 1.60
C ALA A 5 -25.16 -19.98 2.49
N PRO A 6 -25.52 -19.93 3.79
CA PRO A 6 -24.86 -19.03 4.73
C PRO A 6 -23.39 -19.47 4.91
N LEU A 7 -22.49 -18.51 5.15
CA LEU A 7 -21.07 -18.80 5.38
C LEU A 7 -20.84 -19.58 6.69
N PHE A 8 -21.63 -19.26 7.71
CA PHE A 8 -21.62 -19.95 9.01
C PHE A 8 -23.01 -20.51 9.27
N ASN A 9 -23.07 -21.80 9.62
CA ASN A 9 -24.31 -22.50 9.96
C ASN A 9 -24.64 -22.32 11.45
N SER A 10 -23.66 -22.00 12.30
CA SER A 10 -23.86 -21.78 13.74
C SER A 10 -22.99 -20.66 14.32
N LEU A 11 -23.42 -20.09 15.45
CA LEU A 11 -22.61 -19.13 16.22
C LEU A 11 -21.28 -19.72 16.73
N LYS A 12 -21.24 -21.04 16.95
CA LYS A 12 -20.02 -21.74 17.38
C LYS A 12 -18.94 -21.73 16.29
N GLU A 13 -19.34 -21.88 15.03
CA GLU A 13 -18.40 -21.80 13.89
C GLU A 13 -17.83 -20.38 13.75
N LEU A 14 -18.68 -19.35 13.88
CA LEU A 14 -18.24 -17.96 13.86
C LEU A 14 -17.26 -17.67 15.00
N LEU A 15 -17.59 -18.06 16.24
CA LEU A 15 -16.71 -17.91 17.40
C LEU A 15 -15.39 -18.69 17.23
N GLY A 16 -15.44 -19.89 16.66
CA GLY A 16 -14.25 -20.68 16.36
C GLY A 16 -13.31 -20.00 15.38
N VAL A 17 -13.83 -19.42 14.29
CA VAL A 17 -13.02 -18.66 13.31
C VAL A 17 -12.46 -17.39 13.93
N LEU A 18 -13.24 -16.66 14.74
CA LEU A 18 -12.75 -15.48 15.45
C LEU A 18 -11.64 -15.83 16.45
N PHE A 19 -11.79 -16.92 17.20
CA PHE A 19 -10.78 -17.41 18.13
C PHE A 19 -9.49 -17.82 17.40
N LEU A 20 -9.60 -18.57 16.30
CA LEU A 20 -8.45 -18.94 15.48
C LEU A 20 -7.73 -17.71 14.91
N SER A 21 -8.50 -16.73 14.44
CA SER A 21 -7.95 -15.47 13.92
C SER A 21 -7.21 -14.69 15.01
N LEU A 22 -7.79 -14.63 16.23
CA LEU A 22 -7.15 -14.02 17.39
C LEU A 22 -5.87 -14.74 17.78
N LEU A 23 -5.85 -16.07 17.75
CA LEU A 23 -4.67 -16.88 18.04
C LEU A 23 -3.54 -16.65 17.02
N VAL A 24 -3.87 -16.62 15.73
CA VAL A 24 -2.88 -16.29 14.68
C VAL A 24 -2.36 -14.87 14.87
N PHE A 25 -3.24 -13.92 15.22
CA PHE A 25 -2.85 -12.54 15.48
C PHE A 25 -1.91 -12.41 16.68
N THR A 26 -2.18 -13.09 17.80
CA THR A 26 -1.30 -13.05 18.99
C THR A 26 0.06 -13.70 18.73
N LEU A 27 0.10 -14.83 18.02
CA LEU A 27 1.35 -15.46 17.60
C LEU A 27 2.17 -14.55 16.68
N HIS A 28 1.51 -13.89 15.72
CA HIS A 28 2.18 -12.94 14.84
C HIS A 28 2.71 -11.72 15.59
N LEU A 29 1.94 -11.19 16.55
CA LEU A 29 2.37 -10.08 17.40
C LEU A 29 3.58 -10.45 18.26
N GLY A 30 3.60 -11.67 18.82
CA GLY A 30 4.75 -12.21 19.54
C GLY A 30 5.99 -12.33 18.65
N PHE A 31 5.84 -12.79 17.42
CA PHE A 31 6.93 -12.84 16.44
C PHE A 31 7.48 -11.44 16.11
N ILE A 32 6.62 -10.44 15.91
CA ILE A 32 7.04 -9.05 15.69
C ILE A 32 7.75 -8.50 16.94
N TYR A 33 7.27 -8.84 18.13
CA TYR A 33 7.91 -8.41 19.38
C TYR A 33 9.33 -8.96 19.52
N ASN A 34 9.57 -10.23 19.18
CA ASN A 34 10.91 -10.80 19.17
C ASN A 34 11.84 -10.03 18.21
N LYS A 35 11.38 -9.73 16.99
CA LYS A 35 12.14 -8.88 16.05
C LYS A 35 12.42 -7.48 16.58
N TYR A 36 11.49 -6.90 17.34
CA TYR A 36 11.69 -5.60 17.98
C TYR A 36 12.76 -5.66 19.06
N ILE A 37 12.83 -6.73 19.85
CA ILE A 37 13.91 -6.93 20.83
C ILE A 37 15.26 -7.02 20.11
N ASP A 38 15.37 -7.82 19.05
CA ASP A 38 16.59 -7.92 18.24
C ASP A 38 16.99 -6.55 17.67
N PHE A 39 16.01 -5.78 17.19
CA PHE A 39 16.21 -4.42 16.68
C PHE A 39 16.69 -3.44 17.76
N LYS A 40 16.25 -3.59 19.02
CA LYS A 40 16.69 -2.76 20.15
C LYS A 40 18.09 -3.14 20.63
N THR A 41 18.47 -4.41 20.53
CA THR A 41 19.80 -4.89 20.94
C THR A 41 20.91 -4.31 20.06
N GLN A 42 20.64 -4.11 18.77
CA GLN A 42 21.53 -3.36 17.89
C GLN A 42 21.18 -1.86 17.98
N GLU A 43 22.01 -1.05 18.64
CA GLU A 43 21.73 0.39 18.80
C GLU A 43 21.79 1.16 17.48
N TYR A 44 22.57 0.66 16.51
CA TYR A 44 22.83 1.31 15.23
C TYR A 44 22.43 0.42 14.06
N HIS A 45 21.57 0.94 13.18
CA HIS A 45 21.12 0.23 11.98
C HIS A 45 21.45 1.03 10.74
N THR A 46 22.27 0.48 9.86
CA THR A 46 22.56 1.07 8.55
C THR A 46 21.48 0.61 7.57
N LEU A 47 20.72 1.57 7.04
CA LEU A 47 19.58 1.34 6.17
C LEU A 47 19.76 2.10 4.86
N ASN A 48 19.24 1.51 3.80
CA ASN A 48 19.03 2.21 2.54
C ASN A 48 17.57 2.68 2.50
N GLY A 49 17.34 3.89 2.00
CA GLY A 49 15.99 4.39 1.86
C GLY A 49 15.88 5.56 0.90
N THR A 50 14.71 5.67 0.29
CA THR A 50 14.37 6.72 -0.65
C THR A 50 13.84 7.94 0.11
N LEU A 51 14.36 9.12 -0.18
CA LEU A 51 13.77 10.35 0.36
C LEU A 51 12.40 10.59 -0.29
N LEU A 52 11.35 10.64 0.55
CA LEU A 52 10.00 10.96 0.11
C LEU A 52 9.72 12.46 0.10
N LYS A 53 10.15 13.14 1.17
CA LYS A 53 9.92 14.58 1.38
C LYS A 53 11.04 15.15 2.25
N HIS A 54 11.42 16.39 2.00
CA HIS A 54 12.24 17.18 2.91
C HIS A 54 11.62 18.56 3.13
N HIS A 55 11.83 19.12 4.31
CA HIS A 55 11.45 20.50 4.61
C HIS A 55 12.45 21.13 5.59
N GLU A 56 12.69 22.41 5.41
CA GLU A 56 13.57 23.18 6.29
C GLU A 56 12.77 23.79 7.42
N LYS A 57 13.29 23.68 8.63
CA LYS A 57 12.68 24.23 9.84
C LYS A 57 13.73 24.94 10.68
N ILE A 58 13.29 25.95 11.40
CA ILE A 58 14.12 26.68 12.35
C ILE A 58 13.81 26.15 13.75
N SER A 59 14.85 25.75 14.48
CA SER A 59 14.72 25.30 15.87
C SER A 59 14.30 26.46 16.77
N LYS A 60 13.74 26.16 17.95
CA LYS A 60 13.46 27.17 19.00
C LYS A 60 14.70 27.99 19.39
N LYS A 61 15.90 27.49 19.08
CA LYS A 61 17.21 28.14 19.30
C LYS A 61 17.77 28.84 18.04
N GLY A 62 16.97 29.06 16.99
CA GLY A 62 17.38 29.77 15.77
C GLY A 62 18.24 28.98 14.78
N LYS A 63 18.60 27.73 15.07
CA LYS A 63 19.37 26.89 14.15
C LYS A 63 18.49 26.26 13.07
N LEU A 64 18.91 26.36 11.81
CA LEU A 64 18.27 25.70 10.69
C LEU A 64 18.54 24.19 10.75
N TYR A 65 17.50 23.40 10.55
CA TYR A 65 17.60 21.96 10.40
C TYR A 65 16.66 21.48 9.30
N ARG A 66 17.06 20.41 8.63
CA ARG A 66 16.24 19.78 7.61
C ARG A 66 15.57 18.55 8.18
N ALA A 67 14.25 18.54 8.15
CA ALA A 67 13.47 17.36 8.50
C ALA A 67 13.28 16.50 7.24
N LEU A 68 13.70 15.25 7.32
CA LEU A 68 13.74 14.29 6.23
C LEU A 68 12.74 13.17 6.51
N HIS A 69 11.93 12.84 5.51
CA HIS A 69 11.03 11.69 5.54
C HIS A 69 11.59 10.63 4.60
N ILE A 70 12.15 9.57 5.16
CA ILE A 70 12.84 8.53 4.39
C ILE A 70 12.02 7.23 4.44
N LYS A 71 11.76 6.64 3.28
CA LYS A 71 11.14 5.31 3.15
C LYS A 71 12.24 4.28 2.94
N SER A 72 12.52 3.49 3.97
CA SER A 72 13.32 2.26 3.84
C SER A 72 12.42 1.11 3.39
N SER A 73 13.02 -0.06 3.16
CA SER A 73 12.29 -1.28 2.79
C SER A 73 11.23 -1.67 3.82
N GLU A 74 11.53 -1.51 5.10
CA GLU A 74 10.64 -1.91 6.20
C GLU A 74 9.99 -0.76 6.96
N PHE A 75 10.60 0.43 6.97
CA PHE A 75 10.23 1.53 7.85
C PHE A 75 10.07 2.86 7.12
N LEU A 76 9.16 3.69 7.63
CA LEU A 76 9.05 5.09 7.28
C LEU A 76 9.61 5.91 8.44
N ILE A 77 10.78 6.49 8.20
CA ILE A 77 11.61 7.10 9.24
C ILE A 77 11.55 8.61 9.10
N TYR A 78 11.22 9.26 10.22
CA TYR A 78 11.33 10.70 10.37
C TYR A 78 12.66 11.01 11.02
N THR A 79 13.49 11.82 10.36
CA THR A 79 14.80 12.17 10.91
C THR A 79 15.13 13.63 10.67
N ILE A 80 16.13 14.13 11.38
CA ILE A 80 16.63 15.50 11.25
C ILE A 80 18.09 15.45 10.82
N SER A 81 18.44 16.28 9.84
CA SER A 81 19.81 16.55 9.45
C SER A 81 20.15 18.00 9.77
N TRP A 82 21.29 18.19 10.43
CA TRP A 82 21.86 19.50 10.73
C TRP A 82 22.91 19.92 9.70
N LYS A 83 23.18 19.09 8.68
CA LYS A 83 24.11 19.44 7.60
C LYS A 83 23.40 20.33 6.57
N GLU A 84 23.99 21.49 6.30
CA GLU A 84 23.49 22.48 5.34
C GLU A 84 23.72 22.05 3.87
N GLU A 85 24.76 21.25 3.60
CA GLU A 85 25.27 20.94 2.24
C GLU A 85 24.73 19.66 1.58
N ILE A 86 23.71 18.99 2.14
CA ILE A 86 23.17 17.84 1.43
C ILE A 86 22.31 18.38 0.27
N GLU A 87 22.78 18.29 -0.97
CA GLU A 87 21.90 18.36 -2.13
C GLU A 87 21.00 17.12 -2.07
N VAL A 88 19.73 17.31 -1.70
CA VAL A 88 18.77 16.22 -1.58
C VAL A 88 17.71 16.44 -2.64
N ARG A 89 17.57 15.53 -3.59
CA ARG A 89 16.40 15.52 -4.49
C ARG A 89 15.37 14.52 -4.00
N ASP A 90 14.09 14.86 -4.16
CA ASP A 90 13.00 13.91 -3.93
C ASP A 90 13.22 12.68 -4.82
N GLY A 91 13.18 11.48 -4.23
CA GLY A 91 13.40 10.22 -4.96
C GLY A 91 14.84 9.69 -4.93
N GLU A 92 15.82 10.44 -4.42
CA GLU A 92 17.18 9.91 -4.25
C GLU A 92 17.25 8.85 -3.15
N ILE A 93 18.09 7.84 -3.38
CA ILE A 93 18.36 6.76 -2.43
C ILE A 93 19.54 7.17 -1.57
N PHE A 94 19.37 7.10 -0.26
CA PHE A 94 20.43 7.38 0.70
C PHE A 94 20.75 6.13 1.51
N ASN A 95 22.02 5.93 1.77
CA ASN A 95 22.47 5.11 2.88
C ASN A 95 22.55 6.01 4.12
N PHE A 96 21.90 5.62 5.22
CA PHE A 96 21.92 6.35 6.47
C PHE A 96 21.90 5.38 7.65
N THR A 97 22.50 5.77 8.77
CA THR A 97 22.47 4.99 9.99
C THR A 97 21.51 5.63 11.00
N ILE A 98 20.58 4.84 11.55
CA ILE A 98 19.64 5.29 12.58
C ILE A 98 20.04 4.80 13.97
N VAL A 99 19.63 5.54 14.99
CA VAL A 99 19.72 5.14 16.40
C VAL A 99 18.38 4.58 16.86
N SER A 100 18.34 3.30 17.27
CA SER A 100 17.10 2.59 17.66
C SER A 100 16.71 2.78 19.13
N LYS A 101 17.57 3.37 19.96
CA LYS A 101 17.46 3.42 21.43
C LYS A 101 16.09 3.87 21.95
N ASP A 102 15.57 4.97 21.38
CA ASP A 102 14.33 5.63 21.82
C ASP A 102 13.07 5.14 21.06
N VAL A 103 13.21 4.16 20.17
CA VAL A 103 12.08 3.62 19.42
C VAL A 103 11.27 2.70 20.34
N SER A 104 9.98 3.02 20.53
CA SER A 104 9.05 2.19 21.28
C SER A 104 8.51 1.04 20.42
N PHE A 105 8.00 -0.03 21.06
CA PHE A 105 7.39 -1.15 20.34
C PHE A 105 6.20 -0.71 19.48
N LEU A 106 5.32 0.18 19.99
CA LEU A 106 4.20 0.70 19.20
C LEU A 106 4.68 1.44 17.95
N SER A 107 5.75 2.23 18.09
CA SER A 107 6.35 2.96 16.97
C SER A 107 6.95 2.00 15.94
N TYR A 108 7.65 0.96 16.39
CA TYR A 108 8.17 -0.12 15.55
C TYR A 108 7.05 -0.90 14.83
N LEU A 109 5.99 -1.30 15.56
CA LEU A 109 4.84 -2.01 15.03
C LEU A 109 4.10 -1.20 13.95
N SER A 110 3.97 0.11 14.16
CA SER A 110 3.38 1.03 13.18
C SER A 110 4.26 1.24 11.94
N LYS A 111 5.52 0.75 11.98
CA LYS A 111 6.58 0.96 10.99
C LYS A 111 6.89 2.43 10.72
N ARG A 112 6.48 3.32 11.63
CA ARG A 112 6.57 4.78 11.50
C ARG A 112 7.11 5.35 12.79
N PHE A 113 8.31 5.92 12.73
CA PHE A 113 8.92 6.47 13.93
C PHE A 113 9.95 7.55 13.63
N PHE A 114 10.16 8.40 14.62
CA PHE A 114 11.28 9.30 14.62
C PHE A 114 12.53 8.57 15.10
N ALA A 115 13.63 8.69 14.36
CA ALA A 115 14.94 8.22 14.79
C ALA A 115 16.02 9.22 14.37
N PRO A 116 16.92 9.62 15.28
CA PRO A 116 18.12 10.35 14.91
C PRO A 116 18.92 9.56 13.89
N SER A 117 19.41 10.23 12.84
CA SER A 117 20.23 9.61 11.81
C SER A 117 21.57 10.33 11.64
N PHE A 118 22.55 9.59 11.16
CA PHE A 118 23.89 10.09 10.83
C PHE A 118 24.47 9.32 9.65
N ARG A 119 25.58 9.83 9.07
CA ARG A 119 26.24 9.25 7.87
C ARG A 119 25.29 9.09 6.67
N ILE A 120 24.51 10.14 6.37
CA ILE A 120 23.67 10.18 5.17
C ILE A 120 24.59 10.36 3.95
N HIS A 121 24.63 9.37 3.07
CA HIS A 121 25.36 9.41 1.80
C HIS A 121 24.40 9.05 0.65
N PRO A 122 24.34 9.86 -0.41
CA PRO A 122 23.57 9.50 -1.60
C PRO A 122 24.19 8.26 -2.24
N LEU A 123 23.38 7.24 -2.49
CA LEU A 123 23.71 6.16 -3.41
C LEU A 123 23.34 6.66 -4.79
N HIS A 124 24.30 7.24 -5.50
CA HIS A 124 24.15 7.41 -6.94
C HIS A 124 24.19 6.01 -7.57
N GLU A 125 23.28 5.79 -8.52
CA GLU A 125 23.05 4.54 -9.27
C GLU A 125 22.00 3.60 -8.66
N THR A 126 20.79 3.69 -9.23
CA THR A 126 20.03 2.48 -9.58
C THR A 126 19.51 2.68 -11.00
N GLU A 127 19.68 1.65 -11.84
CA GLU A 127 19.06 1.57 -13.17
C GLU A 127 17.59 1.97 -13.10
N ASP A 128 17.11 2.71 -14.11
CA ASP A 128 15.73 3.19 -14.18
C ASP A 128 14.76 1.99 -14.10
N SER A 129 14.19 1.78 -12.91
CA SER A 129 13.18 0.74 -12.69
C SER A 129 11.99 0.92 -13.63
N PHE A 130 11.25 -0.15 -13.93
CA PHE A 130 10.04 -0.07 -14.76
C PHE A 130 9.05 1.00 -14.25
N LYS A 131 8.94 1.12 -12.92
CA LYS A 131 8.15 2.15 -12.25
C LYS A 131 8.68 3.57 -12.51
N GLU A 132 9.99 3.76 -12.48
CA GLU A 132 10.64 5.04 -12.76
C GLU A 132 10.40 5.49 -14.21
N LYS A 133 10.42 4.55 -15.16
CA LYS A 133 10.07 4.84 -16.56
C LYS A 133 8.63 5.34 -16.69
N ILE A 134 7.68 4.70 -16.00
CA ILE A 134 6.28 5.14 -15.98
C ILE A 134 6.14 6.49 -15.29
N TYR A 135 6.82 6.68 -14.15
CA TYR A 135 6.84 7.95 -13.42
C TYR A 135 7.28 9.11 -14.31
N ARG A 136 8.42 8.96 -15.00
CA ARG A 136 8.94 9.97 -15.92
C ARG A 136 7.99 10.21 -17.10
N SER A 137 7.40 9.16 -17.65
CA SER A 137 6.41 9.28 -18.73
C SER A 137 5.17 10.06 -18.32
N ILE A 138 4.66 9.89 -17.10
CA ILE A 138 3.52 10.65 -16.59
C ILE A 138 3.91 12.12 -16.38
N ILE A 139 5.09 12.37 -15.83
CA ILE A 139 5.57 13.74 -15.58
C ILE A 139 5.79 14.49 -16.89
N SER A 140 6.39 13.86 -17.90
CA SER A 140 6.68 14.50 -19.19
C SER A 140 5.43 14.90 -19.98
N GLN A 141 4.25 14.36 -19.64
CA GLN A 141 2.98 14.70 -20.28
C GLN A 141 2.33 15.98 -19.74
N HIS A 142 2.85 16.55 -18.65
CA HIS A 142 2.21 17.66 -17.95
C HIS A 142 3.20 18.78 -17.67
N GLU A 143 2.84 20.02 -17.95
CA GLU A 143 3.67 21.18 -17.64
C GLU A 143 3.49 21.64 -16.19
N ASN A 144 2.27 21.54 -15.66
CA ASN A 144 1.95 22.04 -14.31
C ASN A 144 2.38 21.04 -13.22
N PRO A 145 3.20 21.45 -12.24
CA PRO A 145 3.72 20.57 -11.19
C PRO A 145 2.64 19.98 -10.28
N LYS A 146 1.50 20.68 -10.09
CA LYS A 146 0.36 20.16 -9.34
C LYS A 146 -0.31 19.01 -10.10
N ILE A 147 -0.46 19.14 -11.41
CA ILE A 147 -1.08 18.10 -12.25
C ILE A 147 -0.16 16.88 -12.34
N GLN A 148 1.15 17.10 -12.52
CA GLN A 148 2.15 16.02 -12.44
C GLN A 148 2.01 15.22 -11.14
N ASN A 149 1.96 15.90 -9.98
CA ASN A 149 1.83 15.22 -8.69
C ASN A 149 0.48 14.51 -8.54
N LEU A 150 -0.61 15.10 -9.04
CA LEU A 150 -1.94 14.49 -9.03
C LEU A 150 -1.97 13.16 -9.79
N PHE A 151 -1.50 13.15 -11.03
CA PHE A 151 -1.53 11.95 -11.89
C PHE A 151 -0.63 10.85 -11.35
N VAL A 152 0.57 11.22 -10.92
CA VAL A 152 1.50 10.27 -10.32
C VAL A 152 0.94 9.71 -8.99
N ALA A 153 0.23 10.52 -8.20
CA ALA A 153 -0.46 10.04 -6.99
C ALA A 153 -1.59 9.05 -7.32
N LEU A 154 -2.41 9.35 -8.35
CA LEU A 154 -3.53 8.51 -8.77
C LEU A 154 -3.08 7.16 -9.34
N PHE A 155 -2.05 7.14 -10.19
CA PHE A 155 -1.62 5.94 -10.91
C PHE A 155 -0.54 5.13 -10.19
N LEU A 156 0.37 5.80 -9.47
CA LEU A 156 1.51 5.14 -8.83
C LEU A 156 1.45 5.16 -7.30
N GLY A 157 0.44 5.81 -6.71
CA GLY A 157 0.27 5.88 -5.26
C GLY A 157 1.32 6.74 -4.55
N VAL A 158 1.94 7.68 -5.27
CA VAL A 158 2.96 8.59 -4.70
C VAL A 158 2.32 9.59 -3.73
N PRO A 159 3.03 10.02 -2.66
CA PRO A 159 2.51 11.00 -1.73
C PRO A 159 2.11 12.32 -2.40
N ILE A 160 0.92 12.82 -2.05
CA ILE A 160 0.43 14.13 -2.47
C ILE A 160 1.25 15.23 -1.77
N LYS A 161 1.76 16.20 -2.55
CA LYS A 161 2.45 17.42 -2.07
C LYS A 161 1.49 18.33 -1.34
N ASP A 162 2.01 19.14 -0.42
CA ASP A 162 1.17 19.83 0.56
C ASP A 162 0.27 20.89 -0.10
N GLU A 163 0.78 21.60 -1.13
CA GLU A 163 -0.01 22.54 -1.93
C GLU A 163 -1.24 21.87 -2.58
N LEU A 164 -1.03 20.75 -3.27
CA LEU A 164 -2.10 20.01 -3.93
C LEU A 164 -3.06 19.39 -2.89
N ARG A 165 -2.55 18.98 -1.72
CA ARG A 165 -3.38 18.44 -0.65
C ARG A 165 -4.36 19.49 -0.13
N VAL A 166 -3.95 20.75 0.00
CA VAL A 166 -4.84 21.85 0.42
C VAL A 166 -5.96 22.01 -0.59
N ASP A 167 -5.63 22.08 -1.89
CA ASP A 167 -6.60 22.23 -2.98
C ASP A 167 -7.62 21.07 -3.01
N ILE A 168 -7.13 19.82 -3.00
CA ILE A 168 -7.98 18.62 -3.04
C ILE A 168 -8.88 18.52 -1.79
N THR A 169 -8.36 18.91 -0.62
CA THR A 169 -9.15 18.89 0.62
C THR A 169 -10.25 19.94 0.57
N HIS A 170 -9.95 21.13 0.03
CA HIS A 170 -10.95 22.18 -0.18
C HIS A 170 -12.08 21.73 -1.12
N TRP A 171 -11.75 20.96 -2.16
CA TRP A 171 -12.74 20.37 -3.07
C TRP A 171 -13.47 19.13 -2.52
N GLY A 172 -13.11 18.67 -1.31
CA GLY A 172 -13.70 17.45 -0.71
C GLY A 172 -13.26 16.13 -1.37
N GLY A 173 -12.35 16.19 -2.36
CA GLY A 173 -11.93 15.06 -3.18
C GLY A 173 -10.81 14.20 -2.59
N ALA A 174 -10.35 14.47 -1.37
CA ALA A 174 -9.17 13.82 -0.78
C ALA A 174 -9.29 12.30 -0.72
N HIS A 175 -10.49 11.79 -0.50
CA HIS A 175 -10.77 10.35 -0.44
C HIS A 175 -10.82 9.68 -1.82
N LEU A 176 -11.05 10.43 -2.91
CA LEU A 176 -11.01 9.91 -4.28
C LEU A 176 -9.57 9.78 -4.78
N VAL A 177 -8.65 10.63 -4.32
CA VAL A 177 -7.26 10.60 -4.80
C VAL A 177 -6.42 9.55 -4.07
N ALA A 178 -6.84 9.13 -2.88
CA ALA A 178 -6.19 8.07 -2.14
C ALA A 178 -6.54 6.67 -2.71
N ILE A 179 -5.53 5.96 -3.22
CA ILE A 179 -5.70 4.57 -3.68
C ILE A 179 -6.26 3.71 -2.54
N SER A 180 -7.42 3.12 -2.81
CA SER A 180 -8.27 2.45 -1.82
C SER A 180 -8.99 1.23 -2.42
N GLY A 181 -9.71 0.47 -1.59
CA GLY A 181 -10.51 -0.66 -2.07
C GLY A 181 -11.65 -0.28 -3.01
N PHE A 182 -12.11 0.98 -2.99
CA PHE A 182 -13.07 1.46 -3.98
C PHE A 182 -12.47 1.45 -5.40
N HIS A 183 -11.23 1.91 -5.54
CA HIS A 183 -10.52 1.91 -6.83
C HIS A 183 -10.39 0.50 -7.38
N LEU A 184 -10.07 -0.47 -6.53
CA LEU A 184 -10.03 -1.88 -6.89
C LEU A 184 -11.38 -2.38 -7.42
N GLY A 185 -12.48 -2.05 -6.73
CA GLY A 185 -13.82 -2.43 -7.16
C GLY A 185 -14.22 -1.82 -8.50
N VAL A 186 -13.91 -0.54 -8.72
CA VAL A 186 -14.13 0.15 -10.00
C VAL A 186 -13.30 -0.49 -11.12
N LEU A 187 -12.02 -0.78 -10.87
CA LEU A 187 -11.12 -1.40 -11.83
C LEU A 187 -11.60 -2.82 -12.21
N MET A 188 -12.05 -3.60 -11.23
CA MET A 188 -12.68 -4.91 -11.46
C MET A 188 -13.95 -4.80 -12.32
N ALA A 189 -14.84 -3.86 -11.98
CA ALA A 189 -16.10 -3.68 -12.70
C ALA A 189 -15.88 -3.21 -14.14
N LEU A 190 -15.01 -2.22 -14.33
CA LEU A 190 -14.67 -1.69 -15.65
C LEU A 190 -13.91 -2.73 -16.48
N GLY A 191 -12.92 -3.40 -15.88
CA GLY A 191 -12.21 -4.50 -16.53
C GLY A 191 -13.16 -5.61 -16.96
N TYR A 192 -14.07 -6.03 -16.10
CA TYR A 192 -15.08 -7.02 -16.46
C TYR A 192 -15.98 -6.52 -17.60
N ALA A 193 -16.44 -5.26 -17.58
CA ALA A 193 -17.27 -4.69 -18.63
C ALA A 193 -16.56 -4.64 -19.99
N ILE A 194 -15.27 -4.31 -20.01
CA ILE A 194 -14.45 -4.21 -21.24
C ILE A 194 -14.07 -5.61 -21.77
N PHE A 195 -13.59 -6.50 -20.90
CA PHE A 195 -13.12 -7.82 -21.32
C PHE A 195 -14.25 -8.84 -21.53
N SER A 196 -15.42 -8.65 -20.91
CA SER A 196 -16.57 -9.55 -21.10
C SER A 196 -17.05 -9.71 -22.55
N PRO A 197 -17.27 -8.65 -23.35
CA PRO A 197 -17.67 -8.81 -24.75
C PRO A 197 -16.57 -9.45 -25.58
N LEU A 198 -15.30 -9.06 -25.36
CA LEU A 198 -14.16 -9.63 -26.07
C LEU A 198 -14.02 -11.13 -25.78
N TYR A 199 -14.07 -11.50 -24.50
CA TYR A 199 -14.00 -12.90 -24.09
C TYR A 199 -15.18 -13.72 -24.59
N LYS A 200 -16.41 -13.15 -24.57
CA LYS A 200 -17.60 -13.83 -25.09
C LYS A 200 -17.41 -14.21 -26.55
N TRP A 201 -16.87 -13.31 -27.38
CA TRP A 201 -16.60 -13.60 -28.79
C TRP A 201 -15.65 -14.79 -28.98
N PHE A 202 -14.58 -14.88 -28.19
CA PHE A 202 -13.67 -16.03 -28.22
C PHE A 202 -14.29 -17.31 -27.64
N GLN A 203 -15.04 -17.19 -26.55
CA GLN A 203 -15.65 -18.30 -25.84
C GLN A 203 -16.69 -19.01 -26.71
N ASP A 204 -17.59 -18.25 -27.34
CA ASP A 204 -18.65 -18.79 -28.19
C ASP A 204 -18.07 -19.53 -29.42
N ARG A 205 -16.86 -19.15 -29.86
CA ARG A 205 -16.19 -19.75 -31.03
C ARG A 205 -15.30 -20.94 -30.70
N PHE A 206 -14.54 -20.89 -29.60
CA PHE A 206 -13.48 -21.86 -29.32
C PHE A 206 -13.73 -22.70 -28.06
N PHE A 207 -14.39 -22.17 -27.03
CA PHE A 207 -14.51 -22.83 -25.72
C PHE A 207 -15.89 -22.63 -25.05
N PRO A 208 -17.00 -23.10 -25.66
CA PRO A 208 -18.35 -22.83 -25.17
C PRO A 208 -18.65 -23.45 -23.79
N TYR A 209 -17.90 -24.47 -23.37
CA TYR A 209 -18.10 -25.20 -22.11
C TYR A 209 -17.52 -24.50 -20.86
N ARG A 210 -16.72 -23.44 -21.03
CA ARG A 210 -16.06 -22.78 -19.89
C ARG A 210 -16.99 -21.79 -19.19
N ASN A 211 -16.75 -21.52 -17.91
CA ASN A 211 -17.50 -20.51 -17.18
C ASN A 211 -16.84 -19.13 -17.31
N ARG A 212 -17.47 -18.25 -18.08
CA ARG A 212 -17.01 -16.87 -18.31
C ARG A 212 -16.69 -16.10 -17.03
N LYS A 213 -17.54 -16.23 -15.99
CA LYS A 213 -17.38 -15.48 -14.74
C LYS A 213 -16.13 -15.93 -13.99
N LEU A 214 -15.82 -17.22 -14.05
CA LEU A 214 -14.64 -17.80 -13.43
C LEU A 214 -13.38 -17.32 -14.15
N ASP A 215 -13.33 -17.51 -15.46
CA ASP A 215 -12.13 -17.21 -16.25
C ASP A 215 -11.78 -15.72 -16.22
N LEU A 216 -12.77 -14.85 -16.45
CA LEU A 216 -12.57 -13.40 -16.35
C LEU A 216 -12.23 -12.96 -14.93
N GLY A 217 -12.84 -13.56 -13.90
CA GLY A 217 -12.54 -13.23 -12.52
C GLY A 217 -11.10 -13.55 -12.15
N ILE A 218 -10.60 -14.74 -12.51
CA ILE A 218 -9.19 -15.11 -12.29
C ILE A 218 -8.26 -14.19 -13.09
N PHE A 219 -8.57 -13.94 -14.36
CA PHE A 219 -7.77 -13.04 -15.20
C PHE A 219 -7.65 -11.64 -14.61
N LEU A 220 -8.77 -11.06 -14.16
CA LEU A 220 -8.79 -9.73 -13.54
C LEU A 220 -8.03 -9.71 -12.20
N LEU A 221 -8.16 -10.76 -11.38
CA LEU A 221 -7.39 -10.90 -10.15
C LEU A 221 -5.89 -10.93 -10.42
N VAL A 222 -5.43 -11.64 -11.44
CA VAL A 222 -4.02 -11.68 -11.84
C VAL A 222 -3.56 -10.31 -12.34
N LEU A 223 -4.36 -9.64 -13.18
CA LEU A 223 -4.04 -8.30 -13.69
C LEU A 223 -3.89 -7.29 -12.55
N ILE A 224 -4.81 -7.33 -11.59
CA ILE A 224 -4.80 -6.48 -10.41
C ILE A 224 -3.65 -6.80 -9.47
N PHE A 225 -3.27 -8.07 -9.34
CA PHE A 225 -2.08 -8.44 -8.59
C PHE A 225 -0.81 -7.84 -9.23
N GLY A 226 -0.73 -7.86 -10.57
CA GLY A 226 0.32 -7.15 -11.30
C GLY A 226 0.32 -5.64 -11.05
N TYR A 227 -0.86 -5.02 -10.97
CA TYR A 227 -0.98 -3.62 -10.57
C TYR A 227 -0.56 -3.37 -9.12
N ALA A 228 -0.91 -4.27 -8.19
CA ALA A 228 -0.47 -4.18 -6.78
C ALA A 228 1.06 -4.18 -6.66
N TRP A 229 1.74 -4.98 -7.50
CA TRP A 229 3.19 -5.00 -7.59
C TRP A 229 3.76 -3.66 -8.09
N LEU A 230 3.15 -3.04 -9.12
CA LEU A 230 3.58 -1.75 -9.65
C LEU A 230 3.52 -0.61 -8.60
N ILE A 231 2.52 -0.63 -7.72
CA ILE A 231 2.35 0.38 -6.66
C ILE A 231 3.11 0.05 -5.36
N ASP A 232 4.02 -0.94 -5.38
CA ASP A 232 4.76 -1.44 -4.21
C ASP A 232 3.86 -1.92 -3.06
N PHE A 233 2.78 -2.65 -3.37
CA PHE A 233 1.91 -3.28 -2.37
C PHE A 233 1.40 -2.31 -1.30
N VAL A 234 0.83 -1.18 -1.73
CA VAL A 234 0.21 -0.20 -0.82
C VAL A 234 -0.74 -0.93 0.16
N PRO A 235 -0.58 -0.78 1.50
CA PRO A 235 -1.30 -1.61 2.46
C PRO A 235 -2.83 -1.58 2.35
N SER A 236 -3.41 -0.42 2.02
CA SER A 236 -4.86 -0.29 1.79
C SER A 236 -5.32 -1.11 0.58
N PHE A 237 -4.53 -1.11 -0.50
CA PHE A 237 -4.82 -1.84 -1.72
C PHE A 237 -4.70 -3.35 -1.50
N VAL A 238 -3.65 -3.81 -0.82
CA VAL A 238 -3.43 -5.24 -0.54
C VAL A 238 -4.57 -5.84 0.27
N ARG A 239 -5.02 -5.16 1.34
CA ARG A 239 -6.19 -5.63 2.12
C ARG A 239 -7.42 -5.77 1.24
N SER A 240 -7.71 -4.76 0.42
CA SER A 240 -8.84 -4.81 -0.50
C SER A 240 -8.71 -5.92 -1.55
N PHE A 241 -7.49 -6.22 -2.00
CA PHE A 241 -7.20 -7.31 -2.93
C PHE A 241 -7.50 -8.68 -2.30
N VAL A 242 -7.03 -8.92 -1.08
CA VAL A 242 -7.35 -10.15 -0.33
C VAL A 242 -8.86 -10.30 -0.15
N MET A 243 -9.57 -9.22 0.19
CA MET A 243 -11.04 -9.22 0.25
C MET A 243 -11.68 -9.55 -1.10
N ALA A 244 -11.17 -9.01 -2.21
CA ALA A 244 -11.68 -9.35 -3.54
C ALA A 244 -11.48 -10.83 -3.88
N VAL A 245 -10.35 -11.43 -3.51
CA VAL A 245 -10.10 -12.87 -3.67
C VAL A 245 -11.11 -13.70 -2.85
N LEU A 246 -11.34 -13.35 -1.58
CA LEU A 246 -12.32 -14.04 -0.73
C LEU A 246 -13.75 -13.93 -1.29
N VAL A 247 -14.17 -12.72 -1.67
CA VAL A 247 -15.47 -12.46 -2.30
C VAL A 247 -15.62 -13.24 -3.60
N PHE A 248 -14.56 -13.33 -4.41
CA PHE A 248 -14.55 -14.14 -5.63
C PHE A 248 -14.77 -15.63 -5.31
N ILE A 249 -14.06 -16.19 -4.33
CA ILE A 249 -14.25 -17.58 -3.88
C ILE A 249 -15.69 -17.81 -3.41
N PHE A 250 -16.25 -16.89 -2.64
CA PHE A 250 -17.63 -16.97 -2.14
C PHE A 250 -18.66 -16.91 -3.28
N LEU A 251 -18.43 -16.04 -4.27
CA LEU A 251 -19.28 -15.94 -5.46
C LEU A 251 -19.26 -17.24 -6.26
N MET A 252 -18.09 -17.85 -6.44
CA MET A 252 -17.91 -19.11 -7.16
C MET A 252 -18.57 -20.30 -6.44
N ARG A 253 -18.66 -20.25 -5.11
CA ARG A 253 -19.32 -21.27 -4.28
C ARG A 253 -20.80 -20.98 -3.97
N HIS A 254 -21.38 -19.94 -4.57
CA HIS A 254 -22.76 -19.52 -4.31
C HIS A 254 -23.10 -19.26 -2.83
N ILE A 255 -22.13 -18.73 -2.07
CA ILE A 255 -22.29 -18.35 -0.67
C ILE A 255 -22.98 -16.97 -0.58
N LYS A 256 -23.84 -16.78 0.42
CA LYS A 256 -24.48 -15.47 0.70
C LYS A 256 -23.43 -14.40 1.05
N LEU A 257 -23.20 -13.49 0.11
CA LEU A 257 -22.27 -12.36 0.27
C LEU A 257 -22.78 -11.34 1.31
N LEU A 258 -24.06 -10.99 1.25
CA LEU A 258 -24.69 -10.06 2.19
C LEU A 258 -25.15 -10.83 3.43
N SER A 259 -24.24 -11.07 4.36
CA SER A 259 -24.54 -11.67 5.65
C SER A 259 -23.67 -11.06 6.75
N PHE A 260 -24.17 -11.06 8.00
CA PHE A 260 -23.40 -10.60 9.15
C PHE A 260 -22.10 -11.41 9.36
N GLY A 261 -22.08 -12.68 8.96
CA GLY A 261 -20.88 -13.51 9.01
C GLY A 261 -19.79 -13.05 8.05
N VAL A 262 -20.15 -12.73 6.80
CA VAL A 262 -19.20 -12.15 5.82
C VAL A 262 -18.74 -10.77 6.27
N LEU A 263 -19.64 -9.96 6.85
CA LEU A 263 -19.26 -8.65 7.40
C LEU A 263 -18.25 -8.76 8.56
N ALA A 264 -18.47 -9.71 9.48
CA ALA A 264 -17.54 -9.95 10.58
C ALA A 264 -16.16 -10.40 10.06
N LEU A 265 -16.14 -11.24 9.02
CA LEU A 265 -14.91 -11.63 8.33
C LEU A 265 -14.18 -10.41 7.75
N CYS A 266 -14.90 -9.49 7.10
CA CYS A 266 -14.31 -8.26 6.53
C CYS A 266 -13.67 -7.33 7.58
N ILE A 267 -14.05 -7.42 8.85
CA ILE A 267 -13.42 -6.62 9.93
C ILE A 267 -12.06 -7.21 10.33
N VAL A 268 -11.89 -8.53 10.18
CA VAL A 268 -10.69 -9.24 10.62
C VAL A 268 -9.50 -9.05 9.67
N PHE A 269 -9.75 -8.76 8.39
CA PHE A 269 -8.72 -8.68 7.34
C PHE A 269 -8.51 -7.25 6.81
#